data_AF-A0A7K3B1C4-F1
#
_entry.id   AF-A0A7K3B1C4-F1
#
_cell.length_a   1.000
_cell.length_b   1.000
_cell.length_c   1.000
_cell.angle_alpha   90.00
_cell.angle_beta   90.00
_cell.angle_gamma   90.00
#
_symmetry.space_group_name_H-M   'P 1'
#
loop_
_entity.id
_entity.type
_entity.pdbx_description
1 polymer ?
#
loop_
_entity_poly.entity_id
_entity_poly.type
_entity_poly.pdbx_seq_one_letter_code
_entity_poly.pdbx_strand_id
1 'polypeptide(L)'
;MRAPFPAGFRGVDIEGAELILLDADVALVVQGELEGGLSGEDVAMLWACITGLDKILPLISDEYCRSYYARLRLMAGLTAAMYMPRAI
;
A
#
# COMPACT_ATOMS: atom_id res chain seq x y z
N MET A 1 4.03 12.00 9.27
CA MET A 1 5.02 11.09 9.88
C MET A 1 6.17 10.94 8.90
N ARG A 2 7.42 11.29 9.25
CA ARG A 2 8.59 11.11 8.35
C ARG A 2 9.26 9.78 8.68
N ALA A 3 8.76 8.68 8.11
CA ALA A 3 9.49 7.41 8.11
C ALA A 3 10.30 7.33 6.81
N PRO A 4 11.64 7.30 6.85
CA PRO A 4 12.43 7.15 5.64
C PRO A 4 12.15 5.79 5.02
N PHE A 5 12.10 5.74 3.68
CA PHE A 5 12.01 4.49 2.95
C PHE A 5 13.18 3.56 3.35
N PRO A 6 12.94 2.26 3.60
CA PRO A 6 14.00 1.34 4.03
C PRO A 6 15.11 1.23 2.97
N ALA A 7 16.34 1.67 3.32
CA ALA A 7 17.45 1.68 2.37
C ALA A 7 17.81 0.29 1.81
N GLY A 8 17.62 -0.76 2.62
CA GLY A 8 17.92 -2.15 2.26
C GLY A 8 16.99 -2.76 1.21
N PHE A 9 15.95 -2.04 0.77
CA PHE A 9 14.92 -2.58 -0.14
C PHE A 9 14.75 -1.77 -1.44
N ARG A 10 15.71 -0.91 -1.78
CA ARG A 10 15.69 -0.25 -3.09
C ARG A 10 15.92 -1.26 -4.21
N GLY A 11 14.97 -1.36 -5.15
CA GLY A 11 15.05 -2.31 -6.26
C GLY A 11 14.80 -3.76 -5.85
N VAL A 12 14.21 -3.99 -4.68
CA VAL A 12 13.83 -5.34 -4.25
C VAL A 12 12.46 -5.68 -4.80
N ASP A 13 12.40 -6.85 -5.42
CA ASP A 13 11.19 -7.51 -5.84
C ASP A 13 10.92 -8.70 -4.91
N ILE A 14 9.69 -8.79 -4.39
CA ILE A 14 9.23 -9.96 -3.63
C ILE A 14 8.07 -10.58 -4.39
N GLU A 15 8.33 -11.73 -5.01
CA GLU A 15 7.34 -12.49 -5.79
C GLU A 15 6.61 -11.66 -6.86
N GLY A 16 7.34 -10.82 -7.60
CA GLY A 16 6.82 -9.94 -8.66
C GLY A 16 6.26 -8.61 -8.15
N ALA A 17 6.35 -8.33 -6.85
CA ALA A 17 6.02 -7.02 -6.28
C ALA A 17 7.30 -6.21 -6.04
N GLU A 18 7.56 -5.24 -6.92
CA GLU A 18 8.63 -4.27 -6.72
C GLU A 18 8.21 -3.28 -5.63
N LEU A 19 9.02 -3.20 -4.58
CA LEU A 19 8.65 -2.56 -3.34
C LEU A 19 8.57 -1.02 -3.42
N ILE A 20 9.43 -0.39 -4.23
CA ILE A 20 9.35 1.07 -4.46
C ILE A 20 8.06 1.41 -5.21
N LEU A 21 7.71 0.64 -6.24
CA LEU A 21 6.48 0.85 -7.01
C LEU A 21 5.26 0.65 -6.12
N LEU A 22 5.25 -0.41 -5.30
CA LEU A 22 4.13 -0.65 -4.38
C LEU A 22 3.97 0.47 -3.34
N ASP A 23 5.07 1.03 -2.82
CA ASP A 23 5.03 2.21 -1.94
C ASP A 23 4.45 3.44 -2.66
N ALA A 24 4.94 3.71 -3.88
CA ALA A 24 4.48 4.84 -4.69
C ALA A 24 3.00 4.71 -5.07
N ASP A 25 2.54 3.52 -5.46
CA ASP A 25 1.15 3.26 -5.83
C ASP A 25 0.21 3.46 -4.62
N VAL A 26 0.62 2.99 -3.43
CA VAL A 26 -0.13 3.25 -2.19
C VAL A 26 -0.18 4.75 -1.90
N ALA A 27 0.94 5.46 -2.04
CA ALA A 27 0.98 6.91 -1.82
C ALA A 27 0.04 7.64 -2.80
N LEU A 28 0.01 7.22 -4.07
CA LEU A 28 -0.84 7.81 -5.10
C LEU A 28 -2.33 7.67 -4.75
N VAL A 29 -2.79 6.47 -4.41
CA VAL A 29 -4.22 6.26 -4.07
C VAL A 29 -4.60 6.85 -2.71
N VAL A 30 -3.68 6.91 -1.74
CA VAL A 30 -3.97 7.60 -0.47
C VAL A 30 -4.05 9.11 -0.68
N GLN A 31 -3.17 9.67 -1.50
CA GLN A 31 -3.19 11.10 -1.82
C GLN A 31 -4.43 11.47 -2.63
N GLY A 32 -4.78 10.69 -3.65
CA GLY A 32 -6.00 10.91 -4.44
C GLY A 32 -7.26 10.95 -3.58
N GLU A 33 -7.37 10.05 -2.59
CA GLU A 33 -8.46 10.07 -1.63
C GLU A 33 -8.52 11.39 -0.85
N LEU A 34 -7.36 11.85 -0.35
CA LEU A 34 -7.27 13.10 0.41
C LEU A 34 -7.57 14.35 -0.43
N GLU A 35 -7.36 14.27 -1.75
CA GLU A 35 -7.53 15.38 -2.68
C GLU A 35 -8.94 15.49 -3.28
N GLY A 36 -9.81 14.49 -3.07
CA GLY A 36 -11.19 14.55 -3.55
C GLY A 36 -11.86 13.21 -3.86
N GLY A 37 -11.18 12.09 -3.58
CA GLY A 37 -11.69 10.76 -3.85
C GLY A 37 -11.04 10.12 -5.07
N LEU A 38 -11.36 8.84 -5.27
CA LEU A 38 -10.73 7.96 -6.24
C LEU A 38 -11.66 7.68 -7.42
N SER A 39 -11.09 7.65 -8.61
CA SER A 39 -11.78 7.12 -9.79
C SER A 39 -11.95 5.60 -9.68
N GLY A 40 -12.77 5.00 -10.54
CA GLY A 40 -12.91 3.54 -10.58
C GLY A 40 -11.59 2.81 -10.86
N GLU A 41 -10.71 3.40 -11.66
CA GLU A 41 -9.37 2.87 -11.93
C GLU A 41 -8.47 2.96 -10.69
N ASP A 42 -8.52 4.08 -9.96
CA ASP A 42 -7.77 4.26 -8.73
C ASP A 42 -8.25 3.31 -7.61
N VAL A 43 -9.55 3.04 -7.54
CA VAL A 43 -10.11 2.05 -6.62
C VAL A 43 -9.60 0.64 -6.98
N ALA A 44 -9.54 0.30 -8.27
CA ALA A 44 -8.96 -0.97 -8.71
C ALA A 44 -7.46 -1.07 -8.35
N MET A 45 -6.70 0.01 -8.53
CA MET A 45 -5.30 0.11 -8.12
C MET A 45 -5.13 -0.07 -6.61
N LEU A 46 -6.00 0.54 -5.80
CA LEU A 46 -6.01 0.40 -4.35
C LEU A 46 -6.18 -1.06 -3.91
N TRP A 47 -7.08 -1.81 -4.54
CA TRP A 47 -7.27 -3.24 -4.26
C TRP A 47 -6.07 -4.08 -4.70
N ALA A 48 -5.44 -3.74 -5.82
CA ALA A 48 -4.19 -4.37 -6.26
C ALA A 48 -3.06 -4.12 -5.25
N CYS A 49 -2.92 -2.89 -4.74
CA CYS A 49 -1.95 -2.54 -3.70
C CYS A 49 -2.18 -3.36 -2.42
N ILE A 50 -3.42 -3.46 -1.94
CA ILE A 50 -3.77 -4.26 -0.77
C ILE A 50 -3.36 -5.72 -0.95
N THR A 51 -3.64 -6.29 -2.13
CA THR A 51 -3.29 -7.68 -2.45
C THR A 51 -1.76 -7.87 -2.49
N GLY A 52 -1.03 -6.93 -3.09
CA GLY A 52 0.43 -6.94 -3.10
C GLY A 52 1.02 -6.87 -1.68
N LEU A 53 0.49 -5.99 -0.84
CA LEU A 53 0.91 -5.83 0.55
C LEU A 53 0.65 -7.09 1.39
N ASP A 54 -0.54 -7.68 1.27
CA ASP A 54 -0.91 -8.92 1.98
C ASP A 54 0.00 -10.09 1.58
N LYS A 55 0.46 -10.11 0.32
CA LYS A 55 1.40 -11.10 -0.20
C LYS A 55 2.82 -10.91 0.36
N ILE A 56 3.37 -9.70 0.35
CA ILE A 56 4.77 -9.48 0.75
C ILE A 56 4.99 -9.45 2.27
N LEU A 57 4.01 -8.97 3.04
CA LEU A 57 4.15 -8.79 4.49
C LEU A 57 4.63 -10.04 5.25
N PRO A 58 4.09 -11.25 5.01
CA PRO A 58 4.60 -12.44 5.67
C PRO A 58 6.03 -12.81 5.27
N LEU A 59 6.51 -12.36 4.10
CA LEU A 59 7.81 -12.71 3.52
C LEU A 59 8.94 -11.76 3.96
N ILE A 60 8.63 -10.57 4.47
CA ILE A 60 9.64 -9.61 4.93
C ILE A 60 10.18 -10.04 6.30
N SER A 61 11.45 -10.42 6.36
CA SER A 61 12.13 -10.81 7.62
C SER A 61 12.67 -9.61 8.41
N ASP A 62 13.00 -8.51 7.74
CA ASP A 62 13.47 -7.29 8.38
C ASP A 62 12.34 -6.59 9.15
N GLU A 63 12.52 -6.37 10.45
CA GLU A 63 11.48 -5.84 11.34
C GLU A 63 11.06 -4.43 10.97
N TYR A 64 12.03 -3.56 10.63
CA TYR A 64 11.73 -2.18 10.25
C TYR A 64 10.94 -2.13 8.95
N CYS A 65 11.36 -2.90 7.94
CA CYS A 65 10.69 -3.01 6.65
C CYS A 65 9.29 -3.59 6.81
N ARG A 66 9.12 -4.68 7.58
CA ARG A 66 7.81 -5.26 7.84
C ARG A 66 6.89 -4.24 8.52
N SER A 67 7.40 -3.50 9.52
CA SER A 67 6.67 -2.42 10.18
C SER A 67 6.30 -1.27 9.23
N TYR A 68 7.18 -0.94 8.29
CA TYR A 68 6.95 0.07 7.26
C TYR A 68 5.81 -0.31 6.32
N TYR A 69 5.89 -1.47 5.69
CA TYR A 69 4.83 -1.95 4.79
C TYR A 69 3.53 -2.27 5.52
N ALA A 70 3.57 -2.64 6.80
CA ALA A 70 2.36 -2.83 7.60
C ALA A 70 1.60 -1.51 7.79
N ARG A 71 2.31 -0.38 7.91
CA ARG A 71 1.68 0.95 7.94
C ARG A 71 1.08 1.34 6.60
N LEU A 72 1.75 1.04 5.48
CA LEU A 72 1.16 1.23 4.15
C LEU A 72 -0.14 0.43 4.01
N ARG A 73 -0.13 -0.83 4.46
CA ARG A 73 -1.31 -1.71 4.45
C ARG A 73 -2.46 -1.19 5.28
N LEU A 74 -2.16 -0.59 6.43
CA LEU A 74 -3.14 0.08 7.27
C LEU A 74 -3.75 1.28 6.54
N MET A 75 -2.93 2.15 5.95
CA MET A 75 -3.42 3.33 5.23
C MET A 75 -4.29 2.95 4.03
N ALA A 76 -3.83 1.99 3.21
CA ALA A 76 -4.60 1.47 2.09
C ALA A 76 -5.93 0.85 2.57
N GLY A 77 -5.94 0.13 3.69
CA GLY A 77 -7.17 -0.41 4.28
C GLY A 77 -8.16 0.66 4.74
N LEU A 78 -7.67 1.75 5.33
CA LEU A 78 -8.51 2.89 5.72
C LEU A 78 -9.11 3.58 4.50
N THR A 79 -8.32 3.77 3.44
CA THR A 79 -8.83 4.29 2.16
C THR A 79 -9.88 3.36 1.57
N ALA A 80 -9.63 2.05 1.53
CA ALA A 80 -10.54 1.08 0.93
C ALA A 80 -11.88 0.98 1.65
N ALA A 81 -11.91 1.23 2.96
CA ALA A 81 -13.15 1.27 3.74
C ALA A 81 -14.14 2.34 3.24
N MET A 82 -13.67 3.39 2.57
CA MET A 82 -14.51 4.43 1.95
C MET A 82 -15.25 3.93 0.70
N TYR A 83 -14.75 2.86 0.09
CA TYR A 83 -15.23 2.29 -1.17
C TYR A 83 -15.91 0.93 -1.00
N MET A 84 -15.99 0.41 0.22
CA MET A 84 -16.77 -0.79 0.49
C MET A 84 -18.26 -0.44 0.50
N PRO A 85 -19.14 -1.32 -0.02
CA PRO A 85 -20.57 -1.15 0.13
C PRO A 85 -20.91 -1.02 1.61
N ARG A 86 -21.57 0.08 2.00
CA ARG A 86 -22.14 0.16 3.35
C ARG A 86 -23.18 -0.94 3.46
N ALA A 87 -23.03 -1.82 4.45
CA ALA A 87 -24.08 -2.76 4.80
C ALA A 87 -25.36 -1.96 5.08
N ILE A 88 -26.39 -2.25 4.28
CA ILE A 88 -27.75 -1.70 4.39
C ILE A 88 -28.50 -2.41 5.51
#